data_AF-A0A401U9H6-F1
#
_entry.id   AF-A0A401U9H6-F1
#
_cell.length_a   1.000
_cell.length_b   1.000
_cell.length_c   1.000
_cell.angle_alpha   90.00
_cell.angle_beta   90.00
_cell.angle_gamma   90.00
#
_symmetry.space_group_name_H-M   'P 1'
#
loop_
_entity.id
_entity.type
_entity.pdbx_description
1 polymer ?
#
loop_
_entity_poly.entity_id
_entity_poly.type
_entity_poly.pdbx_seq_one_letter_code
_entity_poly.pdbx_strand_id
1 'polypeptide(L)'
;MYNMKIWNNWQLVAVACVTLGLAPFFPEPHIWGKLKWIAGGANDMQALDWFDTLFHGLPWLLLLRLLFLKGLSLVQSKEQKI
;
A
#
# COMPACT_ATOMS: atom_id res chain seq x y z
N MET A 1 -10.24 8.26 25.83
CA MET A 1 -9.15 7.55 25.12
C MET A 1 -9.39 7.67 23.62
N TYR A 2 -8.52 8.37 22.89
CA TYR A 2 -8.65 8.46 21.42
C TYR A 2 -8.44 7.06 20.82
N ASN A 3 -9.52 6.48 20.28
CA ASN A 3 -9.47 5.23 19.52
C ASN A 3 -8.87 5.52 18.14
N MET A 4 -7.55 5.58 18.07
CA MET A 4 -6.84 5.67 16.79
C MET A 4 -6.97 4.33 16.08
N LYS A 5 -7.88 4.29 15.09
CA LYS A 5 -8.06 3.12 14.24
C LYS A 5 -6.72 2.70 13.65
N ILE A 6 -6.41 1.41 13.71
CA ILE A 6 -5.11 0.85 13.32
C ILE A 6 -4.71 1.22 11.88
N TRP A 7 -5.68 1.30 10.98
CA TRP A 7 -5.52 1.72 9.58
C TRP A 7 -5.31 3.22 9.35
N ASN A 8 -5.31 4.04 10.41
CA ASN A 8 -4.94 5.46 10.36
C ASN A 8 -3.58 5.74 11.01
N ASN A 9 -2.88 4.73 11.53
CA ASN A 9 -1.57 4.90 12.14
C ASN A 9 -0.47 4.88 11.06
N TRP A 10 0.07 6.07 10.75
CA TRP A 10 1.12 6.25 9.74
C TRP A 10 2.37 5.40 9.99
N GLN A 11 2.81 5.28 11.25
CA GLN A 11 4.01 4.51 11.58
C GLN A 11 3.78 3.02 11.31
N LEU A 12 2.64 2.50 11.77
CA LEU A 12 2.30 1.10 11.53
C LEU A 12 2.16 0.80 10.04
N VAL A 13 1.47 1.66 9.29
CA VAL A 13 1.29 1.48 7.84
C VAL A 13 2.64 1.55 7.11
N ALA A 14 3.51 2.48 7.47
CA ALA A 14 4.85 2.59 6.89
C ALA A 14 5.69 1.34 7.20
N VAL A 15 5.68 0.87 8.45
CA VAL A 15 6.36 -0.37 8.85
C VAL A 15 5.79 -1.55 8.07
N ALA A 16 4.47 -1.68 7.95
CA ALA A 16 3.85 -2.74 7.16
C ALA A 16 4.24 -2.69 5.68
N CYS A 17 4.41 -1.51 5.07
CA CYS A 17 4.91 -1.40 3.69
C CYS A 17 6.33 -1.93 3.56
N VAL A 18 7.25 -1.47 4.41
CA VAL A 18 8.68 -1.85 4.30
C VAL A 18 8.97 -3.26 4.79
N THR A 19 8.06 -3.89 5.52
CA THR A 19 8.18 -5.27 5.99
C THR A 19 7.32 -6.20 5.14
N LEU A 20 6.03 -6.31 5.47
CA LEU A 20 5.10 -7.19 4.80
C LEU A 20 4.95 -6.85 3.31
N GLY A 21 4.84 -5.57 2.97
CA GLY A 21 4.58 -5.14 1.59
C GLY A 21 5.75 -5.35 0.63
N LEU A 22 6.99 -5.39 1.14
CA LEU A 22 8.19 -5.65 0.34
C LEU A 22 8.68 -7.10 0.44
N ALA A 23 8.28 -7.85 1.47
CA ALA A 23 8.71 -9.23 1.64
C ALA A 23 8.11 -10.16 0.57
N PRO A 24 8.78 -11.30 0.31
CA PRO A 24 10.23 -11.51 0.44
C PRO A 24 11.03 -10.53 -0.41
N PHE A 25 12.23 -10.13 0.06
CA PHE A 25 13.04 -9.07 -0.54
C PHE A 25 14.05 -9.53 -1.61
N PHE A 26 14.38 -10.82 -1.63
CA PHE A 26 15.39 -11.41 -2.51
C PHE A 26 14.75 -12.49 -3.41
N PRO A 27 15.12 -12.57 -4.70
CA PRO A 27 16.05 -11.69 -5.44
C PRO A 27 15.50 -10.27 -5.65
N GLU A 28 14.20 -10.09 -5.52
CA GLU A 28 13.51 -8.79 -5.53
C GLU A 28 12.22 -8.88 -4.68
N PRO A 29 11.64 -7.73 -4.27
CA PRO A 29 10.36 -7.70 -3.55
C PRO A 29 9.25 -8.45 -4.30
N HIS A 30 8.49 -9.26 -3.58
CA HIS A 30 7.47 -10.09 -4.21
C HIS A 30 6.41 -9.27 -4.95
N ILE A 31 5.95 -8.18 -4.34
CA ILE A 31 5.02 -7.25 -4.99
C ILE A 31 5.58 -6.69 -6.30
N TRP A 32 6.89 -6.46 -6.38
CA TRP A 32 7.54 -5.96 -7.60
C TRP A 32 7.54 -7.02 -8.71
N GLY A 33 7.88 -8.26 -8.36
CA GLY A 33 7.77 -9.40 -9.27
C GLY A 33 6.34 -9.59 -9.81
N LYS A 34 5.34 -9.55 -8.92
CA LYS A 34 3.92 -9.66 -9.30
C LYS A 34 3.47 -8.51 -10.22
N LEU A 35 3.85 -7.27 -9.93
CA LEU A 35 3.51 -6.12 -10.78
C LEU A 35 4.09 -6.28 -12.20
N LYS A 36 5.33 -6.75 -12.35
CA LYS A 36 5.91 -7.04 -13.66
C LYS A 36 5.19 -8.19 -14.37
N TRP A 37 4.83 -9.24 -13.64
CA TRP A 37 4.08 -10.38 -14.21
C TRP A 37 2.69 -9.93 -14.71
N ILE A 38 1.98 -9.10 -13.94
CA ILE A 38 0.70 -8.52 -14.33
C ILE A 38 0.86 -7.60 -15.55
N ALA A 39 1.89 -6.74 -15.56
CA ALA A 39 2.19 -5.89 -16.71
C ALA A 39 2.52 -6.72 -17.98
N GLY A 40 3.06 -7.93 -17.81
CA GLY A 40 3.32 -8.90 -18.88
C GLY A 40 2.09 -9.73 -19.30
N GLY A 41 0.90 -9.41 -18.79
CA GLY A 41 -0.36 -10.06 -19.17
C GLY A 41 -0.88 -11.12 -18.19
N ALA A 42 -0.22 -11.32 -17.04
CA ALA A 42 -0.66 -12.26 -15.99
C ALA A 42 -0.87 -13.70 -16.49
N ASN A 43 -0.15 -14.10 -17.54
CA ASN A 43 -0.25 -15.44 -18.13
C ASN A 43 0.04 -16.49 -17.05
N ASP A 44 -0.85 -17.47 -16.92
CA ASP A 44 -0.80 -18.59 -15.97
C ASP A 44 -0.77 -18.19 -14.47
N MET A 45 -1.17 -16.96 -14.11
CA MET A 45 -1.31 -16.60 -12.70
C MET A 45 -2.44 -17.39 -12.03
N GLN A 46 -2.10 -18.09 -10.95
CA GLN A 46 -3.06 -18.86 -10.18
C GLN A 46 -3.73 -18.00 -9.10
N ALA A 47 -4.81 -18.51 -8.50
CA ALA A 47 -5.52 -17.82 -7.42
C ALA A 47 -4.60 -17.44 -6.25
N LEU A 48 -3.61 -18.28 -5.92
CA LEU A 48 -2.62 -17.98 -4.89
C LEU A 48 -1.67 -16.85 -5.29
N ASP A 49 -1.32 -16.70 -6.57
CA ASP A 49 -0.51 -15.57 -7.04
C ASP A 49 -1.26 -14.24 -6.93
N TRP A 50 -2.56 -14.26 -7.19
CA TRP A 50 -3.44 -13.10 -6.99
C TRP A 50 -3.61 -12.76 -5.51
N PHE A 51 -3.82 -13.77 -4.66
CA PHE A 51 -3.90 -13.58 -3.22
C PHE A 51 -2.60 -12.95 -2.69
N ASP A 52 -1.46 -13.48 -3.12
CA ASP A 52 -0.15 -13.00 -2.74
C ASP A 52 0.10 -11.55 -3.20
N THR A 53 -0.28 -11.23 -4.44
CA THR A 53 -0.23 -9.84 -4.96
C THR A 53 -1.06 -8.90 -4.09
N LEU A 54 -2.28 -9.31 -3.73
CA LEU A 54 -3.14 -8.52 -2.85
C LEU A 54 -2.53 -8.39 -1.45
N PHE A 55 -2.05 -9.48 -0.87
CA PHE A 55 -1.52 -9.52 0.49
C PHE A 55 -0.32 -8.59 0.66
N HIS A 56 0.63 -8.63 -0.27
CA HIS A 56 1.78 -7.73 -0.28
C HIS A 56 1.42 -6.32 -0.80
N GLY A 57 0.38 -6.17 -1.60
CA GLY A 57 -0.11 -4.89 -2.11
C GLY A 57 -0.95 -4.07 -1.11
N LEU A 58 -1.65 -4.74 -0.18
CA LEU A 58 -2.56 -4.11 0.77
C LEU A 58 -1.92 -3.00 1.63
N PRO A 59 -0.71 -3.17 2.20
CA PRO A 59 -0.03 -2.09 2.91
C PRO A 59 0.15 -0.83 2.06
N TRP A 60 0.51 -1.00 0.78
CA TRP A 60 0.72 0.12 -0.15
C TRP A 60 -0.58 0.82 -0.50
N LEU A 61 -1.67 0.08 -0.73
CA LEU A 61 -2.99 0.66 -0.95
C LEU A 61 -3.44 1.50 0.25
N LEU A 62 -3.15 1.01 1.46
CA LEU A 62 -3.45 1.73 2.69
C LEU A 62 -2.60 3.01 2.83
N LEU A 63 -1.31 2.95 2.48
CA LEU A 63 -0.44 4.12 2.46
C LEU A 63 -0.93 5.17 1.45
N LEU A 64 -1.29 4.74 0.24
CA LEU A 64 -1.84 5.63 -0.80
C LEU A 64 -3.14 6.30 -0.33
N ARG A 65 -4.03 5.56 0.34
CA ARG A 65 -5.23 6.14 0.97
C ARG A 65 -4.86 7.25 1.97
N LEU A 66 -3.88 7.02 2.85
CA LEU A 66 -3.47 8.00 3.85
C LEU A 66 -2.86 9.26 3.20
N LEU A 67 -2.01 9.07 2.20
CA LEU A 67 -1.42 10.16 1.42
C LEU A 67 -2.51 10.98 0.70
N PHE A 68 -3.48 10.32 0.08
CA PHE A 68 -4.60 10.98 -0.59
C PHE A 68 -5.43 11.83 0.38
N LEU A 69 -5.84 11.25 1.52
CA LEU A 69 -6.60 11.99 2.55
C LEU A 69 -5.81 13.18 3.11
N LYS A 70 -4.50 13.00 3.34
CA LYS A 70 -3.62 14.09 3.76
C LYS A 70 -3.56 15.18 2.69
N GLY A 71 -3.38 14.81 1.43
CA GLY A 71 -3.38 15.73 0.30
C GLY A 71 -4.66 16.57 0.24
N LEU A 72 -5.83 15.93 0.31
CA LEU A 72 -7.13 16.62 0.35
C LEU A 72 -7.23 17.59 1.54
N SER A 73 -6.81 17.16 2.73
CA SER A 73 -6.84 18.04 3.92
C SER A 73 -5.95 19.27 3.78
N LEU A 74 -4.82 19.15 3.06
CA LEU A 74 -3.91 20.27 2.80
C LEU A 74 -4.54 21.27 1.83
N VAL A 75 -5.24 20.80 0.79
CA VAL A 75 -5.98 21.66 -0.16
C VAL A 75 -7.06 22.46 0.57
N GLN A 76 -7.90 21.79 1.35
CA GLN A 76 -8.95 22.45 2.14
C GLN A 76 -8.40 23.49 3.12
N SER A 77 -7.25 23.19 3.77
CA SER A 77 -6.63 24.11 4.72
C SER A 77 -6.09 25.40 4.08
N LYS A 78 -5.76 25.37 2.78
CA LYS A 78 -5.33 26.55 2.02
C LYS A 78 -6.52 27.43 1.67
N GLU A 79 -7.63 26.84 1.21
CA GLU A 79 -8.84 27.57 0.84
C GLU A 79 -9.44 28.34 2.02
N GLN A 80 -9.38 27.78 3.24
CA GLN A 80 -9.87 28.44 4.45
C GLN A 80 -8.99 29.61 4.95
N LYS A 81 -7.78 29.78 4.40
CA LYS A 81 -6.84 30.85 4.79
C LYS A 81 -6.82 32.03 3.80
N ILE A 82 -7.56 31.95 2.69
CA ILE A 82 -7.75 33.03 1.70
C ILE A 82 -9.08 33.71 2.02
#